data_AF-A0A437PRH0-F1
#
_entry.id   AF-A0A437PRH0-F1
#
_cell.length_a   1.000
_cell.length_b   1.000
_cell.length_c   1.000
_cell.angle_alpha   90.00
_cell.angle_beta   90.00
_cell.angle_gamma   90.00
#
_symmetry.space_group_name_H-M   'P 1'
#
loop_
_entity.id
_entity.type
_entity.pdbx_description
1 polymer ?
#
loop_
_entity_poly.entity_id
_entity_poly.type
_entity_poly.pdbx_seq_one_letter_code
_entity_poly.pdbx_strand_id
1 'polypeptide(L)' 'MAKESNKSGKKAPKVHPELEGFELNIDSFGQIVSSIDRDKINQFLDKHLPEDKKLQNNTDED' A
#
# COMPACT_ATOMS: atom_id res chain seq x y z
N MET A 1 12.60 31.68 23.79
CA MET A 1 11.72 31.46 22.62
C MET A 1 12.05 30.09 22.05
N ALA A 2 11.41 29.04 22.55
CA ALA A 2 10.23 28.39 21.96
C ALA A 2 10.52 27.65 20.63
N LYS A 3 11.19 26.50 20.75
CA LYS A 3 11.06 25.24 19.99
C LYS A 3 10.26 25.34 18.68
N GLU A 4 10.92 25.66 17.58
CA GLU A 4 10.39 25.38 16.24
C GLU A 4 10.40 23.87 16.02
N SER A 5 9.22 23.27 16.22
CA SER A 5 8.89 21.91 15.86
C SER A 5 9.13 21.71 14.37
N ASN A 6 10.32 21.20 14.03
CA ASN A 6 10.64 20.69 12.71
C ASN A 6 9.76 19.46 12.48
N LYS A 7 8.54 19.71 12.00
CA LYS A 7 7.55 18.73 11.57
C LYS A 7 8.18 18.07 10.34
N SER A 8 9.08 17.12 10.60
CA SER A 8 9.70 16.26 9.60
C SER A 8 8.56 15.76 8.73
N GLY A 9 8.43 16.39 7.56
CA GLY A 9 7.35 16.13 6.63
C GLY A 9 7.44 14.66 6.35
N LYS A 10 6.45 13.90 6.83
CA LYS A 10 6.28 12.49 6.48
C LYS A 10 6.28 12.49 4.96
N LYS A 11 7.43 12.17 4.35
CA LYS A 11 7.52 12.07 2.90
C LYS A 11 6.46 11.05 2.56
N ALA A 12 5.46 11.48 1.80
CA ALA A 12 4.44 10.57 1.33
C ALA A 12 5.18 9.37 0.74
N PRO A 13 4.77 8.13 1.08
CA PRO A 13 5.39 6.96 0.50
C PRO A 13 5.46 7.14 -1.02
N LYS A 14 6.60 6.79 -1.63
CA LYS A 14 6.75 6.86 -3.08
C LYS A 14 5.81 5.82 -3.69
N VAL A 15 4.59 6.24 -3.96
CA VAL A 15 3.57 5.45 -4.62
C VAL A 15 3.71 5.60 -6.13
N HIS A 16 3.24 4.60 -6.87
CA HIS A 16 3.13 4.70 -8.33
C HIS A 16 2.20 5.87 -8.69
N PRO A 17 2.41 6.59 -9.82
CA PRO A 17 1.50 7.67 -10.23
C PRO A 17 0.03 7.23 -10.31
N GLU A 18 -0.23 5.98 -10.71
CA GLU A 18 -1.60 5.40 -10.73
C GLU A 18 -2.19 5.14 -9.32
N LEU A 19 -1.35 5.15 -8.28
CA LEU A 19 -1.71 5.03 -6.88
C LEU A 19 -1.52 6.35 -6.12
N GLU A 20 -1.38 7.47 -6.82
CA GLU A 20 -1.33 8.79 -6.18
C GLU A 20 -2.68 9.07 -5.49
N GLY A 21 -2.66 9.33 -4.18
CA GLY A 21 -3.88 9.42 -3.36
C GLY A 21 -4.35 8.09 -2.75
N PHE A 22 -3.58 7.00 -2.93
CA PHE A 22 -3.76 5.77 -2.17
C PHE A 22 -3.31 5.97 -0.72
N GLU A 23 -4.26 5.88 0.21
CA GLU A 23 -3.99 5.83 1.64
C GLU A 23 -4.44 4.48 2.18
N LEU A 24 -3.57 3.85 2.96
CA LEU A 24 -3.85 2.62 3.69
C LEU A 24 -3.60 2.88 5.17
N ASN A 25 -4.66 2.76 5.96
CA ASN A 25 -4.62 2.96 7.40
C ASN A 25 -5.10 1.69 8.09
N ILE A 26 -4.53 1.41 9.26
CA ILE A 26 -4.99 0.32 10.13
C ILE A 26 -5.76 0.97 11.28
N ASP A 27 -7.03 0.64 11.40
CA ASP A 27 -7.86 1.12 12.51
C ASP A 27 -7.46 0.42 13.83
N SER A 28 -7.88 0.97 14.97
CA SER A 28 -7.61 0.45 16.32
C SER A 28 -8.12 -0.99 16.52
N PHE A 29 -9.05 -1.43 15.67
CA PHE A 29 -9.56 -2.80 15.63
C PHE A 29 -8.75 -3.74 14.73
N GLY A 30 -7.65 -3.29 14.13
CA GLY A 30 -6.83 -4.07 13.21
C GLY A 30 -7.41 -4.22 11.79
N GLN A 31 -8.46 -3.45 11.46
CA GLN A 31 -9.06 -3.45 10.12
C GLN A 31 -8.22 -2.59 9.18
N ILE A 32 -8.00 -3.09 7.95
CA ILE A 32 -7.31 -2.35 6.90
C ILE A 32 -8.35 -1.48 6.19
N VAL A 33 -8.17 -0.16 6.27
CA VAL A 33 -9.00 0.84 5.60
C VAL A 33 -8.18 1.46 4.47
N SER A 34 -8.59 1.20 3.23
CA SER A 34 -8.00 1.80 2.04
C SER A 34 -8.90 2.90 1.47
N SER A 35 -8.30 3.95 0.91
CA SER A 35 -9.02 5.01 0.18
C SER A 35 -9.53 4.57 -1.21
N ILE A 36 -9.01 3.45 -1.72
CA ILE A 36 -9.38 2.88 -3.02
C ILE A 36 -9.98 1.49 -2.83
N ASP A 37 -10.83 1.10 -3.78
CA ASP A 37 -11.49 -0.21 -3.78
C ASP A 37 -10.49 -1.35 -3.93
N ARG A 38 -10.76 -2.46 -3.22
CA ARG A 38 -9.98 -3.71 -3.27
C ARG A 38 -9.79 -4.20 -4.71
N ASP A 39 -10.83 -4.13 -5.53
CA ASP A 39 -10.77 -4.64 -6.90
C ASP A 39 -9.81 -3.83 -7.78
N LYS A 40 -9.71 -2.51 -7.55
CA LYS A 40 -8.74 -1.65 -8.23
C LYS A 40 -7.31 -1.94 -7.79
N ILE A 41 -7.11 -2.27 -6.50
CA ILE A 41 -5.80 -2.71 -5.99
C ILE A 41 -5.39 -4.02 -6.65
N ASN A 42 -6.30 -5.00 -6.71
CA ASN A 42 -6.00 -6.29 -7.32
C ASN A 42 -5.63 -6.13 -8.80
N GLN A 43 -6.39 -5.35 -9.57
CA GLN A 43 -6.05 -5.07 -10.97
C GLN A 43 -4.71 -4.37 -11.13
N PHE A 44 -4.37 -3.44 -10.22
CA PHE A 44 -3.06 -2.79 -10.21
C PHE A 44 -1.94 -3.81 -9.96
N LEU A 45 -2.13 -4.71 -8.99
CA LEU A 45 -1.19 -5.78 -8.68
C LEU A 45 -1.05 -6.73 -9.87
N ASP A 46 -2.14 -7.20 -10.48
CA ASP A 46 -2.09 -8.09 -11.64
C ASP A 46 -1.37 -7.46 -12.84
N LYS A 47 -1.54 -6.15 -13.05
CA LYS A 47 -0.91 -5.41 -14.16
C LYS A 47 0.59 -5.18 -13.95
N HIS A 48 1.00 -4.84 -12.72
CA HIS A 48 2.38 -4.44 -12.41
C HIS A 48 3.21 -5.52 -11.74
N LEU A 49 2.60 -6.63 -11.33
CA LEU A 49 3.23 -7.80 -10.72
C LEU A 49 2.90 -9.06 -11.55
N PRO A 50 3.40 -9.15 -12.80
CA PRO A 50 3.12 -10.27 -13.70
C PRO A 50 3.67 -11.62 -13.21
N GLU A 51 4.71 -11.60 -12.37
CA GLU A 51 5.14 -12.75 -11.57
C GLU A 51 4.89 -12.45 -10.10
N ASP A 52 3.70 -12.79 -9.62
CA ASP A 52 3.43 -12.75 -8.19
C ASP A 52 4.31 -13.80 -7.48
N LYS A 53 5.37 -13.33 -6.82
CA LYS A 53 6.30 -14.17 -6.04
C LYS A 53 5.57 -14.96 -4.93
N LYS A 54 4.41 -14.50 -4.46
CA LYS A 54 3.60 -15.28 -3.51
C LYS A 54 2.88 -16.42 -4.20
N LEU A 55 2.52 -16.29 -5.48
CA LEU A 55 1.89 -17.35 -6.27
C LEU A 55 2.91 -18.41 -6.73
N GLN A 56 4.16 -18.01 -6.99
CA GLN A 56 5.24 -18.94 -7.36
C GLN A 56 5.56 -19.99 -6.28
N ASN A 57 5.37 -19.67 -5.00
CA ASN A 57 5.68 -20.58 -3.89
C ASN A 57 4.51 -21.50 -3.49
N ASN A 58 3.35 -21.42 -4.15
CA ASN A 58 2.21 -22.32 -3.92
C ASN A 58 2.16 -23.49 -4.92
N THR A 59 3.24 -23.76 -5.68
CA THR A 59 3.30 -24.88 -6.64
C THR A 59 3.88 -26.17 -6.03
N ASP A 60 4.27 -26.16 -4.76
CA ASP A 60 4.88 -27.33 -4.09
C ASP A 60 4.08 -27.79 -2.87
N GLU A 61 2.80 -28.18 -3.01
CA GLU A 61 2.13 -29.07 -2.03
C GLU A 61 1.09 -29.96 -2.75
N ASP A 62 1.58 -31.04 -3.37
CA ASP A 62 0.82 -32.28 -3.67
C ASP A 62 0.91 -33.28 -2.50
#